data_AF-A0A8H7G9L0-F1
#
_entry.id   AF-A0A8H7G9L0-F1
#
_cell.length_a   1.000
_cell.length_b   1.000
_cell.length_c   1.000
_cell.angle_alpha   90.00
_cell.angle_beta   90.00
_cell.angle_gamma   90.00
#
_symmetry.space_group_name_H-M   'P 1'
#
loop_
_entity.id
_entity.type
_entity.pdbx_description
1 polymer ?
#
loop_
_entity_poly.entity_id
_entity_poly.type
_entity_poly.pdbx_seq_one_letter_code
_entity_poly.pdbx_strand_id
1 'polypeptide(L)'
;MSSSDTTVITASPETPVQSSNFLDNILTPGSSLDPRFLLIVDGAFTFLLVVFITLAFLTGGNIHVFGLMGIEFCLWASVKWFVNELKNTPPVEQDTAESKKDL
;
A
#
# COMPACT_ATOMS: atom_id res chain seq x y z
N MET A 1 -27.35 37.34 -35.07
CA MET A 1 -27.59 35.97 -35.59
C MET A 1 -26.25 35.26 -35.47
N SER A 2 -25.93 34.55 -34.39
CA SER A 2 -26.52 33.32 -33.83
C SER A 2 -26.42 32.12 -34.78
N SER A 3 -25.82 31.07 -34.21
CA SER A 3 -25.95 29.63 -34.54
C SER A 3 -24.94 29.11 -35.57
N SER A 4 -23.93 28.32 -35.13
CA SER A 4 -24.01 26.86 -34.88
C SER A 4 -23.83 26.09 -36.19
N ASP A 5 -23.04 25.03 -36.35
CA ASP A 5 -22.61 24.03 -35.38
C ASP A 5 -21.59 23.08 -36.05
N THR A 6 -20.66 22.55 -35.25
CA THR A 6 -20.35 21.11 -35.15
C THR A 6 -19.80 20.35 -36.38
N THR A 7 -18.52 19.92 -36.29
CA THR A 7 -18.24 18.52 -35.90
C THR A 7 -16.75 18.24 -35.57
N VAL A 8 -16.55 17.90 -34.29
CA VAL A 8 -15.67 16.83 -33.77
C VAL A 8 -14.16 17.08 -33.83
N ILE A 9 -13.70 17.98 -32.95
CA ILE A 9 -12.54 17.65 -32.12
C ILE A 9 -12.98 16.48 -31.25
N THR A 10 -12.44 15.28 -31.50
CA THR A 10 -12.57 14.16 -30.56
C THR A 10 -11.86 14.55 -29.28
N ALA A 11 -12.63 15.15 -28.37
CA ALA A 11 -12.38 15.13 -26.95
C ALA A 11 -12.36 13.65 -26.53
N SER A 12 -11.17 13.06 -26.45
CA SER A 12 -10.97 11.98 -25.51
C SER A 12 -11.15 12.59 -24.12
N PRO A 13 -11.97 12.02 -23.23
CA PRO A 13 -12.06 12.51 -21.88
C PRO A 13 -10.69 12.29 -21.27
N GLU A 14 -9.96 13.37 -21.07
CA GLU A 14 -8.86 13.43 -20.12
C GLU A 14 -9.47 13.17 -18.75
N THR A 15 -9.67 11.90 -18.42
CA THR A 15 -9.87 11.46 -17.05
C THR A 15 -8.70 12.05 -16.27
N PRO A 16 -8.96 12.92 -15.28
CA PRO A 16 -7.91 13.36 -14.39
C PRO A 16 -7.42 12.09 -13.70
N VAL A 17 -6.24 11.64 -14.12
CA VAL A 17 -5.54 10.53 -13.50
C VAL A 17 -5.31 10.95 -12.05
N GLN A 18 -6.17 10.44 -11.16
CA GLN A 18 -6.07 10.55 -9.69
C GLN A 18 -4.82 9.84 -9.14
N SER A 19 -3.80 9.62 -9.97
CA SER A 19 -2.52 9.03 -9.60
C SER A 19 -1.72 9.93 -8.66
N SER A 20 -1.92 11.26 -8.73
CA SER A 20 -1.27 12.20 -7.81
C SER A 20 -1.67 11.91 -6.37
N ASN A 21 -2.95 11.65 -6.07
CA ASN A 21 -3.37 11.44 -4.68
C ASN A 21 -2.77 10.19 -4.03
N PHE A 22 -2.62 9.06 -4.75
CA PHE A 22 -2.06 7.83 -4.16
C PHE A 22 -0.54 7.87 -4.07
N LEU A 23 0.14 8.46 -5.05
CA LEU A 23 1.60 8.61 -5.02
C LEU A 23 2.03 9.72 -4.05
N ASP A 24 1.30 10.84 -4.02
CA ASP A 24 1.53 11.94 -3.07
C ASP A 24 1.20 11.50 -1.64
N ASN A 25 0.17 10.68 -1.41
CA ASN A 25 -0.05 10.07 -0.09
C ASN A 25 1.11 9.13 0.27
N ILE A 26 1.55 8.22 -0.61
CA ILE A 26 2.71 7.34 -0.37
C ILE A 26 4.01 8.12 -0.08
N LEU A 27 4.22 9.28 -0.70
CA LEU A 27 5.39 10.15 -0.49
C LEU A 27 5.21 11.14 0.67
N THR A 28 3.99 11.30 1.20
CA THR A 28 3.75 12.09 2.40
C THR A 28 4.31 11.31 3.60
N PRO A 29 5.25 11.89 4.38
CA PRO A 29 5.90 11.18 5.48
C PRO A 29 4.85 10.76 6.51
N GLY A 30 4.60 9.44 6.62
CA GLY A 30 3.65 8.87 7.57
C GLY A 30 2.47 8.10 6.96
N SER A 31 2.22 8.19 5.65
CA SER A 31 1.12 7.42 4.99
C SER A 31 1.37 5.90 4.96
N SER A 32 2.62 5.48 5.19
CA SER A 32 2.95 4.06 5.40
C SER A 32 2.36 3.46 6.69
N LEU A 33 1.82 4.29 7.60
CA LEU A 33 1.13 3.87 8.82
C LEU A 33 -0.39 3.73 8.64
N ASP A 34 -0.89 3.73 7.40
CA ASP A 34 -2.31 3.52 7.14
C ASP A 34 -2.63 2.01 7.10
N PRO A 35 -3.68 1.51 7.79
CA PRO A 35 -4.05 0.09 7.80
C PRO A 35 -4.23 -0.53 6.41
N ARG A 36 -4.49 0.31 5.40
CA ARG A 36 -4.60 -0.10 3.99
C ARG A 36 -3.28 -0.57 3.40
N PHE A 37 -2.15 0.05 3.76
CA PHE A 37 -0.83 -0.37 3.27
C PHE A 37 -0.48 -1.77 3.78
N LEU A 38 -0.76 -2.03 5.06
CA LEU A 38 -0.57 -3.35 5.66
C LEU A 38 -1.42 -4.43 5.01
N LEU A 39 -2.65 -4.11 4.62
CA LEU A 39 -3.53 -5.03 3.88
C LEU A 39 -2.96 -5.34 2.48
N ILE A 40 -2.44 -4.33 1.78
CA ILE A 40 -1.83 -4.50 0.46
C ILE A 40 -0.56 -5.37 0.56
N VAL A 41 0.28 -5.14 1.56
CA VAL A 41 1.50 -5.94 1.81
C VAL A 41 1.13 -7.40 2.14
N ASP A 42 0.14 -7.63 3.00
CA ASP A 42 -0.37 -8.98 3.30
C ASP A 42 -0.94 -9.68 2.05
N GLY A 43 -1.64 -8.93 1.19
CA GLY A 43 -2.11 -9.40 -0.10
C GLY A 43 -0.97 -9.76 -1.07
N ALA A 44 0.10 -8.95 -1.11
CA ALA A 44 1.27 -9.22 -1.94
C ALA A 44 2.03 -10.48 -1.49
N PHE A 45 2.20 -10.68 -0.18
CA PHE A 45 2.77 -11.91 0.37
C PHE A 45 1.89 -13.14 0.10
N THR A 46 0.57 -13.01 0.27
CA THR A 46 -0.37 -14.09 -0.08
C THR A 46 -0.27 -14.45 -1.57
N PHE A 47 -0.19 -13.46 -2.45
CA PHE A 47 0.00 -13.69 -3.88
C PHE A 47 1.34 -14.38 -4.17
N LEU A 48 2.42 -13.95 -3.52
CA LEU A 48 3.73 -14.58 -3.65
C LEU A 48 3.71 -16.04 -3.17
N LEU A 49 3.04 -16.33 -2.05
CA LEU A 49 2.84 -17.68 -1.56
C LEU A 49 2.12 -18.56 -2.59
N VAL A 50 1.06 -18.06 -3.23
CA VAL A 50 0.35 -18.78 -4.30
C VAL A 50 1.28 -19.07 -5.47
N VAL A 51 2.14 -18.12 -5.86
CA VAL A 51 3.14 -18.32 -6.90
C VAL A 51 4.14 -19.40 -6.48
N PHE A 52 4.62 -19.39 -5.24
CA PHE A 52 5.52 -20.44 -4.74
C PHE A 52 4.86 -21.81 -4.65
N ILE A 53 3.59 -21.91 -4.26
CA ILE A 53 2.84 -23.16 -4.28
C ILE A 53 2.73 -23.70 -5.71
N THR A 54 2.38 -22.82 -6.66
CA THR A 54 2.28 -23.17 -8.09
C THR A 54 3.63 -23.66 -8.63
N LEU A 55 4.72 -22.95 -8.31
CA LEU A 55 6.09 -23.33 -8.69
C LEU A 55 6.55 -24.62 -7.98
N ALA A 56 6.14 -24.86 -6.74
CA ALA A 56 6.46 -26.09 -6.01
C ALA A 56 5.88 -27.32 -6.72
N PHE A 57 4.64 -27.23 -7.21
CA PHE A 57 4.03 -28.27 -8.03
C PHE A 57 4.70 -28.41 -9.39
N LEU A 58 4.98 -27.29 -10.07
CA LEU A 58 5.54 -27.32 -11.43
C LEU A 58 7.00 -27.80 -11.47
N THR A 59 7.77 -27.54 -10.41
CA THR A 59 9.18 -27.91 -10.30
C THR A 59 9.37 -29.31 -9.67
N GLY A 60 8.28 -29.98 -9.26
CA GLY A 60 8.35 -31.32 -8.67
C GLY A 60 8.90 -31.35 -7.24
N GLY A 61 8.68 -30.28 -6.45
CA GLY A 61 9.01 -30.27 -5.02
C GLY A 61 10.50 -30.14 -4.68
N ASN A 62 11.26 -29.33 -5.44
CA ASN A 62 12.67 -29.08 -5.16
C ASN A 62 12.86 -28.36 -3.80
N ILE A 63 13.83 -28.81 -2.99
CA ILE A 63 14.19 -28.24 -1.67
C ILE A 63 14.42 -26.72 -1.72
N HIS A 64 14.85 -26.20 -2.88
CA HIS A 64 15.08 -24.77 -3.07
C HIS A 64 13.78 -23.95 -2.94
N VAL A 65 12.64 -24.48 -3.40
CA VAL A 65 11.33 -23.83 -3.30
C VAL A 65 10.84 -23.79 -1.85
N PHE A 66 11.16 -24.81 -1.06
CA PHE A 66 10.88 -24.80 0.38
C PHE A 66 11.69 -23.72 1.12
N GLY A 67 12.94 -23.49 0.72
CA GLY A 67 13.76 -22.39 1.27
C GLY A 67 13.15 -21.02 1.00
N LEU A 68 12.68 -20.79 -0.24
CA LEU A 68 12.00 -19.56 -0.63
C LEU A 68 10.68 -19.35 0.15
N MET A 69 9.90 -20.42 0.34
CA MET A 69 8.67 -20.38 1.14
C MET A 69 8.95 -20.09 2.62
N GLY A 70 10.01 -20.66 3.20
CA GLY A 70 10.40 -20.39 4.58
C GLY A 70 10.82 -18.93 4.81
N ILE A 71 11.61 -18.37 3.89
CA ILE A 71 12.02 -16.96 3.95
C ILE A 71 10.81 -16.04 3.81
N GLU A 72 9.87 -16.36 2.92
CA GLU A 72 8.61 -15.65 2.77
C GLU A 72 7.80 -15.61 4.08
N PHE A 73 7.63 -16.75 4.76
CA PHE A 73 6.97 -16.79 6.06
C PHE A 73 7.71 -15.98 7.13
N CYS A 74 9.04 -16.02 7.13
CA CYS A 74 9.86 -15.25 8.05
C CYS A 74 9.68 -13.74 7.82
N LEU A 75 9.59 -13.32 6.56
CA LEU A 75 9.36 -11.94 6.15
C LEU A 75 7.95 -11.47 6.54
N TRP A 76 6.93 -12.30 6.31
CA TRP A 76 5.55 -12.05 6.75
C TRP A 76 5.47 -11.90 8.28
N ALA A 77 6.11 -12.80 9.03
CA ALA A 77 6.16 -12.73 10.48
C ALA A 77 6.87 -11.46 10.97
N SER A 78 7.98 -11.06 10.33
CA SER A 78 8.71 -9.82 10.65
C SER A 78 7.83 -8.58 10.47
N VAL A 79 7.06 -8.50 9.38
CA VAL A 79 6.13 -7.40 9.13
C VAL A 79 5.00 -7.39 10.16
N LYS A 80 4.39 -8.55 10.47
CA LYS A 80 3.33 -8.65 11.49
C LYS A 80 3.83 -8.25 12.88
N TRP A 81 5.05 -8.65 13.23
CA TRP A 81 5.69 -8.26 14.49
C TRP A 81 5.99 -6.75 14.52
N PHE A 82 6.55 -6.20 13.45
CA PHE A 82 6.84 -4.76 13.33
C PHE A 82 5.58 -3.90 13.49
N VAL A 83 4.47 -4.29 12.85
CA VAL A 83 3.17 -3.62 13.01
C VAL A 83 2.65 -3.70 14.44
N ASN A 84 2.75 -4.88 15.06
CA ASN A 84 2.34 -5.05 16.45
C ASN A 84 3.17 -4.16 17.38
N GLU A 85 4.47 -4.03 17.11
CA GLU A 85 5.37 -3.17 17.88
C GLU A 85 5.03 -1.68 17.72
N LEU A 86 4.71 -1.24 16.49
CA LEU A 86 4.24 0.14 16.24
C LEU A 86 2.94 0.47 16.97
N LYS A 87 2.07 -0.51 17.19
CA LYS A 87 0.83 -0.32 17.96
C LYS A 87 1.07 -0.28 19.48
N ASN A 88 2.16 -0.86 19.95
CA ASN A 88 2.52 -0.91 21.37
C ASN A 88 3.44 0.24 21.80
N THR A 89 3.92 1.06 20.86
CA THR A 89 4.62 2.31 21.18
C THR A 89 3.57 3.36 21.58
N PRO A 90 3.70 4.02 22.75
CA PRO A 90 2.77 5.06 23.16
C PRO A 90 2.77 6.19 22.11
N PRO A 91 1.60 6.79 21.79
CA PRO A 91 1.54 7.93 20.91
C PRO A 91 2.48 9.02 21.42
N VAL A 92 3.41 9.47 20.58
CA VAL A 92 4.07 10.75 20.83
C VAL A 92 2.97 11.81 20.79
N GLU A 93 2.75 12.38 21.97
CA GLU A 93 1.90 13.50 22.31
C GLU A 93 1.86 14.57 21.20
N GLN A 94 0.87 14.48 20.31
CA GLN A 94 0.41 15.63 19.53
C GLN A 94 -0.61 16.39 20.38
N ASP A 95 -0.11 17.09 21.41
CA ASP A 95 -0.83 18.22 21.99
C ASP A 95 0.15 19.23 22.59
N THR A 96 1.01 19.77 21.72
CA THR A 96 1.46 21.15 21.88
C THR A 96 0.65 21.99 20.90
N ALA A 97 -0.45 22.60 21.35
CA ALA A 97 -0.78 24.01 21.11
C ALA A 97 -2.29 24.35 21.21
N GLU A 98 -2.87 24.47 22.41
CA GLU A 98 -3.94 25.44 22.76
C GLU A 98 -3.89 25.61 24.30
N SER A 99 -3.76 26.74 24.99
CA SER A 99 -3.87 28.15 24.66
C SER A 99 -3.05 28.94 25.70
N LYS A 100 -1.93 29.53 25.28
CA LYS A 100 -1.43 30.77 25.87
C LYS A 100 -2.32 31.88 25.29
N LYS A 101 -3.47 32.13 25.90
CA LYS A 101 -4.30 33.33 25.68
C LYS A 101 -5.36 33.41 26.79
N ASP A 102 -5.16 34.42 27.63
CA ASP A 102 -6.22 35.25 28.21
C ASP A 102 -7.13 34.61 29.28
N LEU A 103 -6.71 34.65 30.55
CA LEU A 103 -7.16 35.63 31.55
C LEU A 103 -6.74 35.23 32.98
#